data_AF-A0A1M6B234-F1
#
_entry.id   AF-A0A1M6B234-F1
#
_cell.length_a   1.000
_cell.length_b   1.000
_cell.length_c   1.000
_cell.angle_alpha   90.00
_cell.angle_beta   90.00
_cell.angle_gamma   90.00
#
_symmetry.space_group_name_H-M   'P 1'
#
loop_
_entity.id
_entity.type
_entity.pdbx_description
1 polymer ?
#
loop_
_entity_poly.entity_id
_entity_poly.type
_entity_poly.pdbx_seq_one_letter_code
_entity_poly.pdbx_strand_id
1 'polypeptide(L)'
;MEIEKSLSYLRAEKKVETLKGFYGHLSAYIIVNIVIILISANVFGKGKADFSGWGIYATALFWGIGLVAHAIYVFFEIYVRNNFLKRWEEKKIKQFLEEDF
;
A
#
# COMPACT_ATOMS: atom_id res chain seq x y z
N MET A 1 -5.44 -28.65 14.55
CA MET A 1 -6.44 -28.15 13.58
C MET A 1 -6.96 -26.74 13.94
N GLU A 2 -7.38 -26.46 15.19
CA GLU A 2 -7.82 -25.10 15.58
C GLU A 2 -6.71 -24.04 15.55
N ILE A 3 -5.49 -24.38 15.99
CA ILE A 3 -4.35 -23.44 16.01
C ILE A 3 -3.91 -23.02 14.60
N GLU A 4 -3.99 -23.91 13.61
CA GLU A 4 -3.74 -23.54 12.21
C GLU A 4 -4.78 -22.55 11.68
N LYS A 5 -6.06 -22.75 12.04
CA LYS A 5 -7.14 -21.83 11.66
C LYS A 5 -6.92 -20.44 12.23
N SER A 6 -6.54 -20.32 13.51
CA SER A 6 -6.28 -19.01 14.14
C SER A 6 -5.06 -18.30 13.54
N LEU A 7 -3.97 -19.01 13.26
CA LEU A 7 -2.77 -18.43 12.62
C LEU A 7 -3.01 -18.02 11.16
N SER A 8 -3.88 -18.74 10.43
CA SER A 8 -4.28 -18.35 9.08
C SER A 8 -5.16 -17.09 9.09
N TYR A 9 -6.07 -17.01 10.07
CA TYR A 9 -6.97 -15.88 10.27
C TYR A 9 -6.21 -14.59 10.62
N LEU A 10 -5.30 -14.64 11.60
CA LEU A 10 -4.46 -13.51 11.99
C LEU A 10 -3.61 -12.97 10.83
N ARG A 11 -3.12 -13.87 9.95
CA ARG A 11 -2.37 -13.47 8.75
C ARG A 11 -3.25 -12.78 7.72
N ALA A 12 -4.47 -13.27 7.51
CA ALA A 12 -5.42 -12.63 6.60
C ALA A 12 -5.86 -11.25 7.15
N GLU A 13 -6.10 -11.15 8.44
CA GLU A 13 -6.47 -9.90 9.13
C GLU A 13 -5.38 -8.84 8.98
N LYS A 14 -4.12 -9.18 9.28
CA LYS A 14 -3.00 -8.25 9.16
C LYS A 14 -2.77 -7.77 7.72
N LYS A 15 -3.01 -8.63 6.73
CA LYS A 15 -2.99 -8.22 5.31
C LYS A 15 -4.07 -7.19 5.03
N VAL A 16 -5.31 -7.47 5.42
CA VAL A 16 -6.45 -6.56 5.20
C VAL A 16 -6.22 -5.21 5.88
N GLU A 17 -5.68 -5.20 7.10
CA GLU A 17 -5.37 -3.96 7.83
C GLU A 17 -4.31 -3.12 7.11
N THR A 18 -3.24 -3.75 6.64
CA THR A 18 -2.17 -3.08 5.90
C THR A 18 -2.68 -2.51 4.57
N LEU A 19 -3.50 -3.27 3.84
CA LEU A 19 -4.15 -2.82 2.61
C LEU A 19 -5.13 -1.66 2.87
N LYS A 20 -5.93 -1.72 3.93
CA LYS A 20 -6.85 -0.63 4.30
C LYS A 20 -6.10 0.68 4.55
N GLY A 21 -4.97 0.65 5.25
CA GLY A 21 -4.13 1.83 5.47
C GLY A 21 -3.61 2.44 4.16
N PHE A 22 -3.15 1.59 3.24
CA PHE A 22 -2.70 2.00 1.91
C PHE A 22 -3.83 2.62 1.08
N TYR A 23 -4.98 1.95 1.01
CA TYR A 23 -6.14 2.45 0.25
C TYR A 23 -6.65 3.79 0.80
N GLY A 24 -6.62 3.99 2.12
CA GLY A 24 -6.95 5.29 2.72
C GLY A 24 -6.03 6.41 2.22
N HIS A 25 -4.72 6.18 2.22
CA HIS A 25 -3.75 7.13 1.67
C HIS A 25 -3.93 7.37 0.17
N LEU A 26 -4.16 6.31 -0.61
CA LEU A 26 -4.41 6.39 -2.05
C LEU A 26 -5.67 7.19 -2.36
N SER A 27 -6.77 6.93 -1.65
CA SER A 27 -8.03 7.66 -1.83
C SER A 27 -7.88 9.13 -1.47
N ALA A 28 -7.24 9.44 -0.34
CA ALA A 28 -6.95 10.82 0.05
C ALA A 28 -6.08 11.53 -1.00
N TYR A 29 -5.03 10.86 -1.50
CA TYR A 29 -4.18 11.38 -2.56
C TYR A 29 -4.98 11.72 -3.82
N ILE A 30 -5.84 10.81 -4.31
CA ILE A 30 -6.64 11.04 -5.51
C ILE A 30 -7.60 12.22 -5.31
N ILE A 31 -8.36 12.23 -4.21
CA ILE A 31 -9.37 13.25 -3.94
C ILE A 31 -8.72 14.63 -3.80
N VAL A 32 -7.67 14.74 -2.98
CA VAL A 32 -7.00 16.02 -2.73
C VAL A 32 -6.35 16.56 -3.99
N ASN A 33 -5.66 15.74 -4.78
CA ASN A 33 -5.04 16.20 -6.02
C ASN A 33 -6.08 16.63 -7.06
N ILE A 34 -7.21 15.92 -7.19
CA ILE A 34 -8.31 16.37 -8.08
C ILE A 34 -8.80 17.75 -7.65
N VAL A 35 -9.05 17.97 -6.36
CA VAL A 35 -9.51 19.27 -5.85
C VAL A 35 -8.48 20.37 -6.13
N ILE A 36 -7.20 20.12 -5.86
CA ILE A 36 -6.12 21.09 -6.15
C ILE A 36 -6.09 21.43 -7.63
N ILE A 37 -6.12 20.43 -8.52
CA ILE A 37 -6.08 20.64 -9.97
C ILE A 37 -7.28 21.47 -10.43
N LEU A 38 -8.50 21.16 -9.96
CA LEU A 38 -9.71 21.90 -10.34
C LEU A 38 -9.68 23.35 -9.87
N ILE A 39 -9.19 23.61 -8.66
CA ILE A 39 -9.03 24.97 -8.12
C ILE A 39 -7.95 25.73 -8.89
N SER A 40 -6.77 25.13 -9.06
CA SER A 40 -5.65 25.78 -9.75
C SER A 40 -5.93 26.03 -11.24
N ALA A 41 -6.72 25.17 -11.88
CA ALA A 41 -7.15 25.37 -13.26
C ALA A 41 -8.33 26.35 -13.39
N ASN A 42 -8.76 26.99 -12.31
CA ASN A 42 -9.85 27.98 -12.28
C ASN A 42 -11.18 27.45 -12.85
N VAL A 43 -11.47 26.15 -12.66
CA VAL A 43 -12.65 25.49 -13.23
C VAL A 43 -13.97 26.11 -12.73
N PHE A 44 -13.98 26.61 -11.50
CA PHE A 44 -15.16 27.24 -10.88
C PHE A 44 -15.23 28.76 -11.10
N GLY A 45 -14.27 29.34 -11.82
CA GLY A 45 -14.22 30.77 -12.11
C GLY A 45 -15.05 31.17 -13.33
N LYS A 46 -15.17 32.48 -13.58
CA LYS A 46 -15.85 33.02 -14.78
C LYS A 46 -15.00 32.94 -16.06
N GLY A 47 -13.73 32.56 -15.96
CA GLY A 47 -12.80 32.42 -17.08
C GLY A 47 -12.81 31.02 -17.69
N LYS A 48 -12.04 30.81 -18.77
CA LYS A 48 -11.79 29.46 -19.28
C LYS A 48 -10.88 28.71 -18.31
N ALA A 49 -11.19 27.43 -18.09
CA ALA A 49 -10.31 26.57 -17.31
C ALA A 49 -8.97 26.40 -18.04
N ASP A 50 -7.86 26.55 -17.33
CA ASP A 50 -6.52 26.42 -17.87
C ASP A 50 -5.71 25.37 -17.10
N PHE A 51 -5.43 24.27 -17.79
CA PHE A 51 -4.66 23.14 -17.26
C PHE A 51 -3.20 23.14 -17.74
N SER A 52 -2.76 24.17 -18.47
CA SER A 52 -1.43 24.19 -19.09
C SER A 52 -0.30 24.44 -18.09
N GLY A 53 -0.61 24.95 -16.90
CA GLY A 53 0.37 25.24 -15.86
C GLY A 53 1.01 23.98 -15.28
N TRP A 54 2.29 23.75 -15.57
CA TRP A 54 3.05 22.61 -15.00
C TRP A 54 3.03 22.57 -13.46
N GLY A 55 2.98 23.73 -12.80
CA GLY A 55 2.89 23.85 -11.35
C GLY A 55 1.64 23.18 -10.74
N ILE A 56 0.57 23.02 -11.52
CA ILE A 56 -0.68 22.37 -11.11
C ILE A 56 -0.46 20.88 -10.82
N TYR A 57 0.51 20.26 -11.52
CA TYR A 57 0.84 18.85 -11.38
C TYR A 57 2.04 18.59 -10.47
N ALA A 58 2.81 19.62 -10.13
CA ALA A 58 4.02 19.48 -9.32
C ALA A 58 3.72 18.84 -7.95
N THR A 59 2.66 19.29 -7.27
CA THR A 59 2.23 18.72 -5.98
C THR A 59 1.89 17.24 -6.10
N ALA A 60 1.14 16.87 -7.14
CA ALA A 60 0.78 15.48 -7.42
C ALA A 60 2.04 14.64 -7.68
N LEU A 61 2.98 15.13 -8.47
CA LEU A 61 4.22 14.39 -8.78
C LEU A 61 5.06 14.13 -7.53
N PHE A 62 5.33 15.15 -6.71
CA PHE A 62 6.13 14.98 -5.49
C PHE A 62 5.46 14.05 -4.48
N TRP A 63 4.14 14.21 -4.26
CA TRP A 63 3.40 13.33 -3.36
C TRP A 63 3.23 11.91 -3.93
N GLY A 64 3.16 11.80 -5.26
CA GLY A 64 3.05 10.53 -5.97
C GLY A 64 4.28 9.64 -5.76
N ILE A 65 5.47 10.23 -5.64
CA ILE A 65 6.70 9.48 -5.31
C ILE A 65 6.57 8.85 -3.91
N GLY A 66 6.09 9.60 -2.91
CA GLY A 66 5.85 9.07 -1.56
C GLY A 66 4.80 7.97 -1.54
N LEU A 67 3.73 8.12 -2.33
CA LEU A 67 2.69 7.09 -2.48
C LEU A 67 3.24 5.81 -3.12
N VAL A 68 4.08 5.93 -4.15
CA VAL A 68 4.73 4.76 -4.79
C VAL A 68 5.69 4.08 -3.82
N ALA A 69 6.47 4.83 -3.04
CA ALA A 69 7.32 4.26 -2.01
C ALA A 69 6.50 3.49 -0.94
N HIS A 70 5.36 4.04 -0.52
CA HIS A 70 4.45 3.37 0.41
C HIS A 70 3.82 2.12 -0.20
N ALA A 71 3.44 2.17 -1.49
CA ALA A 71 2.96 1.00 -2.22
C ALA A 71 4.02 -0.11 -2.24
N ILE A 72 5.27 0.22 -2.60
CA ILE A 72 6.38 -0.73 -2.61
C ILE A 72 6.56 -1.35 -1.21
N TYR A 73 6.53 -0.55 -0.14
CA TYR A 73 6.62 -1.05 1.23
C TYR A 73 5.50 -2.05 1.56
N VAL A 74 4.24 -1.72 1.25
CA VAL A 74 3.07 -2.56 1.54
C VAL A 74 3.11 -3.86 0.72
N PHE A 75 3.47 -3.79 -0.57
CA PHE A 75 3.61 -4.98 -1.41
C PHE A 75 4.78 -5.85 -0.96
N PHE A 76 5.91 -5.25 -0.58
CA PHE A 76 7.05 -5.98 -0.03
C PHE A 76 6.68 -6.70 1.27
N GLU A 77 5.98 -6.01 2.17
CA GLU A 77 5.49 -6.56 3.43
C GLU A 77 4.54 -7.76 3.22
N ILE A 78 3.62 -7.65 2.26
CA ILE A 78 2.62 -8.68 1.97
C ILE A 78 3.23 -9.89 1.26
N TYR A 79 4.11 -9.68 0.27
CA TYR A 79 4.63 -10.75 -0.58
C TYR A 79 5.96 -11.31 -0.08
N VAL A 80 6.93 -10.46 0.21
CA VAL A 80 8.30 -10.90 0.52
C VAL A 80 8.38 -11.42 1.95
N ARG A 81 7.91 -10.65 2.94
CA ARG A 81 7.99 -11.08 4.34
C ARG A 81 7.16 -12.34 4.60
N ASN A 82 5.95 -12.41 4.06
CA ASN A 82 5.05 -13.53 4.33
C ASN A 82 5.47 -14.84 3.65
N ASN A 83 6.07 -14.80 2.45
CA ASN A 83 6.56 -16.03 1.79
C ASN A 83 7.94 -16.46 2.29
N PHE A 84 8.85 -15.52 2.55
CA PHE A 84 10.20 -15.84 2.99
C PHE A 84 10.20 -16.40 4.42
N LEU A 85 9.45 -15.77 5.33
CA LEU A 85 9.34 -16.24 6.71
C LEU A 85 8.69 -17.63 6.78
N LYS A 86 7.64 -17.87 5.98
CA LYS A 86 6.96 -19.18 5.95
C LYS A 86 7.87 -20.29 5.44
N ARG A 87 8.64 -20.07 4.36
CA ARG A 87 9.62 -21.05 3.86
C ARG A 87 10.75 -21.29 4.85
N TRP A 88 11.19 -20.24 5.56
CA TRP A 88 12.22 -20.36 6.58
C TRP A 88 11.73 -21.15 7.80
N GLU A 89 10.52 -20.87 8.29
CA GLU A 89 9.88 -21.65 9.36
C GLU A 89 9.70 -23.12 8.97
N GLU A 90 9.15 -23.39 7.79
CA GLU A 90 8.97 -24.77 7.30
C GLU A 90 10.31 -25.51 7.24
N LYS A 91 11.39 -24.84 6.80
CA LYS A 91 12.73 -25.44 6.76
C LYS A 91 13.27 -25.73 8.16
N LYS A 92 13.04 -24.84 9.12
CA LYS A 92 13.49 -25.01 10.51
C LYS A 92 12.72 -26.11 11.24
N ILE A 93 11.41 -26.17 11.07
CA ILE A 93 10.58 -27.26 11.62
C ILE A 93 11.04 -28.61 11.08
N LYS A 94 11.38 -28.69 9.79
CA LYS A 94 11.93 -29.91 9.19
C LYS A 94 13.27 -30.32 9.81
N GLN A 95 14.17 -29.37 10.08
CA GLN A 95 15.44 -29.66 10.74
C GLN A 95 15.22 -30.22 12.15
N PHE A 96 14.35 -29.61 12.96
CA PHE A 96 14.07 -30.12 14.31
C PHE A 96 13.43 -31.52 14.29
N LEU A 97 12.53 -31.80 13.34
CA LEU A 97 11.96 -33.14 13.16
C LEU A 97 12.98 -34.19 12.68
N GLU A 98 14.04 -33.79 11.98
CA GLU A 98 15.12 -34.72 11.56
C GLU A 98 16.20 -34.87 12.64
N GLU A 99 16.33 -33.93 13.57
CA GLU A 99 17.27 -33.99 14.70
C GLU A 99 16.73 -34.75 15.92
N ASP A 100 15.40 -34.83 16.09
CA ASP A 100 14.73 -35.56 17.19
C ASP A 100 14.47 -37.05 16.88
N PHE A 101 14.80 -37.54 15.68
CA PHE A 101 14.68 -38.94 15.24
C PHE A 101 16.03 -39.53 14.83
#